data_AF-A0A3E1EQ27-F1
#
_entry.id   AF-A0A3E1EQ27-F1
#
_cell.length_a   1.000
_cell.length_b   1.000
_cell.length_c   1.000
_cell.angle_alpha   90.00
_cell.angle_beta   90.00
_cell.angle_gamma   90.00
#
_symmetry.space_group_name_H-M   'P 1'
#
loop_
_entity.id
_entity.type
_entity.pdbx_description
1 polymer ?
#
loop_
_entity_poly.entity_id
_entity_poly.type
_entity_poly.pdbx_seq_one_letter_code
_entity_poly.pdbx_strand_id
1 'polypeptide(L)'
;MASIKIHLEQEELAAVERRAKELGLTVQDMAYGALSCSMSHVREPYCRVRIDESVAQRGQDLPLWSDSARSVGIYESKHDTGSMPGPKGQPL
;
A
#
# COMPACT_ATOMS: atom_id res chain seq x y z
N MET A 1 -27.32 1.24 17.75
CA MET A 1 -26.25 1.93 16.99
C MET A 1 -26.15 1.31 15.61
N ALA A 2 -25.92 2.10 14.58
CA ALA A 2 -25.65 1.56 13.24
C ALA A 2 -24.23 0.97 13.18
N SER A 3 -24.04 -0.06 12.38
CA SER A 3 -22.72 -0.67 12.15
C SER A 3 -22.41 -0.70 10.66
N ILE A 4 -21.17 -0.38 10.32
CA ILE A 4 -20.63 -0.45 8.97
C ILE A 4 -19.48 -1.45 9.01
N LYS A 5 -19.49 -2.44 8.10
CA LYS A 5 -18.40 -3.40 7.94
C LYS A 5 -17.58 -3.03 6.71
N ILE A 6 -16.26 -2.94 6.88
CA ILE A 6 -15.31 -2.75 5.79
C ILE A 6 -14.62 -4.09 5.57
N HIS A 7 -14.74 -4.60 4.35
CA HIS A 7 -14.00 -5.78 3.92
C HIS A 7 -12.71 -5.30 3.25
N LEU A 8 -11.59 -5.78 3.78
CA LEU A 8 -10.23 -5.54 3.31
C LEU A 8 -9.60 -6.87 2.92
N GLU A 9 -8.76 -6.84 1.88
CA GLU A 9 -7.84 -7.92 1.58
C GLU A 9 -6.77 -8.03 2.67
N GLN A 10 -6.06 -9.15 2.72
CA GLN A 10 -5.06 -9.41 3.77
C GLN A 10 -3.93 -8.36 3.75
N GLU A 11 -3.51 -7.96 2.56
CA GLU A 11 -2.49 -6.94 2.31
C GLU A 11 -2.94 -5.56 2.79
N GLU A 12 -4.21 -5.22 2.52
CA GLU A 12 -4.80 -3.96 2.95
C GLU A 12 -4.89 -3.91 4.48
N LEU A 13 -5.35 -5.00 5.10
CA LEU A 13 -5.42 -5.11 6.56
C LEU A 13 -4.03 -4.99 7.20
N ALA A 14 -3.01 -5.66 6.65
CA ALA A 14 -1.64 -5.59 7.17
C ALA A 14 -1.08 -4.16 7.14
N ALA A 15 -1.37 -3.39 6.08
CA ALA A 15 -0.98 -1.99 6.00
C ALA A 15 -1.71 -1.12 7.05
N VAL A 16 -3.01 -1.32 7.23
CA VAL A 16 -3.79 -0.60 8.24
C VAL A 16 -3.32 -0.93 9.67
N GLU A 17 -3.07 -2.20 9.98
CA GLU A 17 -2.58 -2.64 11.29
C GLU A 17 -1.24 -2.02 11.64
N ARG A 18 -0.30 -2.01 10.70
CA ARG A 18 1.00 -1.36 10.88
C ARG A 18 0.84 0.13 11.13
N ARG A 19 0.02 0.81 10.34
CA ARG A 19 -0.22 2.25 10.51
C ARG A 19 -0.88 2.57 11.85
N ALA A 20 -1.87 1.78 12.25
CA ALA A 20 -2.53 1.93 13.54
C ALA A 20 -1.52 1.73 14.69
N LYS A 21 -0.66 0.71 14.60
CA LYS A 21 0.41 0.45 15.57
C LYS A 21 1.42 1.60 15.67
N GLU A 22 1.85 2.18 14.55
CA GLU A 22 2.74 3.35 14.52
C GLU A 22 2.14 4.55 15.27
N LEU A 23 0.82 4.72 15.20
CA LEU A 23 0.09 5.81 15.85
C LEU A 23 -0.38 5.46 17.27
N GLY A 24 -0.16 4.24 17.75
CA GLY A 24 -0.65 3.77 19.05
C GLY A 24 -2.18 3.64 19.11
N LEU A 25 -2.83 3.38 17.98
CA LEU A 25 -4.29 3.27 17.84
C LEU A 25 -4.72 1.83 17.52
N THR A 26 -6.00 1.50 17.75
CA THR A 26 -6.59 0.28 17.18
C THR A 26 -6.95 0.48 15.72
N VAL A 27 -7.11 -0.61 14.96
CA VAL A 27 -7.62 -0.56 13.58
C VAL A 27 -9.02 0.11 13.52
N GLN A 28 -9.84 -0.12 14.53
CA GLN A 28 -11.18 0.47 14.63
C GLN A 28 -11.10 1.99 14.82
N ASP A 29 -10.21 2.46 15.70
CA ASP A 29 -9.97 3.89 15.91
C ASP A 29 -9.40 4.55 14.65
N MET A 30 -8.51 3.86 13.94
CA MET A 30 -7.97 4.33 12.67
C MET A 30 -9.08 4.48 11.61
N ALA A 31 -9.97 3.48 11.48
CA ALA A 31 -11.08 3.54 10.55
C ALA A 31 -12.07 4.67 10.90
N TYR A 32 -12.39 4.82 12.18
CA TYR A 32 -13.25 5.90 12.66
C TYR A 32 -12.61 7.28 12.44
N GLY A 33 -11.32 7.43 12.75
CA GLY A 33 -10.57 8.67 12.54
C GLY A 33 -10.49 9.06 11.06
N ALA A 34 -10.27 8.10 10.17
CA ALA A 34 -10.30 8.33 8.73
C ALA A 34 -11.68 8.81 8.25
N LEU A 35 -12.77 8.19 8.72
CA LEU A 35 -14.13 8.62 8.41
C LEU A 35 -14.39 10.06 8.92
N SER A 36 -14.02 10.34 10.17
CA SER A 36 -14.19 11.67 10.78
C SER A 36 -13.41 12.75 10.00
N CYS A 37 -12.17 12.44 9.61
CA CYS A 37 -11.34 13.32 8.80
C CYS A 37 -11.98 13.59 7.43
N SER A 38 -12.46 12.55 6.75
CA SER A 38 -13.15 12.68 5.46
C SER A 38 -14.42 13.53 5.57
N MET A 39 -15.23 13.31 6.60
CA MET A 39 -16.46 14.07 6.83
C MET A 39 -16.19 15.54 7.17
N SER A 40 -15.06 15.83 7.83
CA SER A 40 -14.67 17.21 8.19
C SER A 40 -14.25 18.04 6.99
N HIS A 41 -13.69 17.41 5.95
CA HIS A 41 -13.19 18.08 4.74
C HIS A 41 -14.16 17.92 3.55
N VAL A 42 -15.46 17.66 3.80
CA VAL A 42 -16.46 17.38 2.76
C VAL A 42 -16.62 18.49 1.71
N ARG A 43 -16.29 19.73 2.06
CA ARG A 43 -16.38 20.88 1.15
C ARG A 43 -15.17 21.03 0.24
N GLU A 44 -14.13 20.24 0.46
CA GLU A 44 -12.88 20.35 -0.27
C GLU A 44 -12.96 19.45 -1.52
N PRO A 45 -12.84 20.01 -2.74
CA PRO A 45 -13.07 19.26 -3.96
C PRO A 45 -12.19 18.02 -4.11
N TYR A 46 -10.95 18.09 -3.59
CA TYR A 46 -10.02 16.96 -3.65
C TYR A 46 -10.49 15.79 -2.78
N CYS A 47 -11.19 16.01 -1.67
CA CYS A 47 -11.72 14.92 -0.85
C CYS A 47 -12.74 14.10 -1.63
N ARG A 48 -13.60 14.76 -2.41
CA ARG A 48 -14.57 14.08 -3.27
C ARG A 48 -13.88 13.22 -4.32
N VAL A 49 -12.90 13.80 -5.03
CA VAL A 49 -12.13 13.08 -6.06
C VAL A 49 -11.44 11.85 -5.47
N ARG A 50 -10.79 11.98 -4.31
CA ARG A 50 -10.10 10.86 -3.65
C ARG A 50 -11.03 9.74 -3.20
N ILE A 51 -12.24 10.08 -2.74
CA ILE A 51 -13.26 9.08 -2.40
C ILE A 51 -13.72 8.35 -3.66
N ASP A 52 -14.05 9.09 -4.72
CA ASP A 52 -14.54 8.52 -5.99
C ASP A 52 -13.46 7.61 -6.61
N GLU A 53 -12.19 8.02 -6.61
CA GLU A 53 -11.03 7.20 -7.03
C GLU A 53 -10.91 5.91 -6.20
N SER A 54 -10.97 6.02 -4.86
CA SER A 54 -10.82 4.87 -3.96
C SER A 54 -11.96 3.86 -4.14
N VAL A 55 -13.19 4.34 -4.39
CA VAL A 55 -14.34 3.48 -4.65
C VAL A 55 -14.21 2.80 -6.02
N ALA A 56 -13.75 3.51 -7.04
CA ALA A 56 -13.58 2.97 -8.39
C ALA A 56 -12.49 1.89 -8.45
N GLN A 57 -11.40 2.06 -7.70
CA GLN A 57 -10.25 1.14 -7.68
C GLN A 57 -10.46 -0.08 -6.78
N ARG A 58 -11.49 -0.05 -5.91
CA ARG A 58 -11.74 -1.11 -4.93
C ARG A 58 -11.91 -2.46 -5.62
N GLY A 59 -11.10 -3.45 -5.21
CA GLY A 59 -11.15 -4.81 -5.73
C GLY A 59 -10.59 -5.00 -7.14
N GLN A 60 -10.01 -3.96 -7.75
CA GLN A 60 -9.28 -4.09 -9.01
C GLN A 60 -7.81 -4.42 -8.75
N ASP A 61 -7.11 -3.50 -8.08
CA ASP A 61 -5.70 -3.61 -7.71
C ASP A 61 -5.52 -3.24 -6.23
N LEU A 62 -4.39 -3.63 -5.66
CA LEU A 62 -4.05 -3.20 -4.31
C LEU A 62 -3.87 -1.68 -4.28
N PRO A 63 -4.48 -0.97 -3.30
CA PRO A 63 -4.27 0.45 -3.15
C PRO A 63 -2.79 0.77 -2.97
N LEU A 64 -2.35 1.95 -3.44
CA LEU A 64 -0.94 2.39 -3.30
C LEU A 64 -0.42 2.39 -1.86
N TRP A 65 -1.32 2.49 -0.86
CA TRP A 65 -0.99 2.45 0.56
C TRP A 65 -0.96 1.02 1.15
N SER A 66 -1.49 0.05 0.42
CA SER A 66 -1.52 -1.36 0.81
C SER A 66 -0.23 -2.03 0.34
N ASP A 67 0.78 -2.12 1.21
CA ASP A 67 1.97 -2.89 0.89
C ASP A 67 1.64 -4.38 0.77
N SER A 68 1.70 -4.91 -0.45
CA SER A 68 2.64 -5.99 -0.76
C SER A 68 2.85 -6.11 -2.28
N ALA A 69 4.12 -6.16 -2.72
CA ALA A 69 4.69 -6.93 -3.83
C ALA A 69 3.87 -7.28 -5.11
N ARG A 70 2.84 -6.52 -5.48
CA ARG A 70 2.14 -6.62 -6.79
C ARG A 70 2.18 -5.32 -7.59
N SER A 71 3.01 -4.36 -7.18
CA SER A 71 3.53 -3.41 -8.16
C SER A 71 4.32 -4.23 -9.18
N VAL A 72 3.76 -4.30 -10.39
CA VAL A 72 4.42 -4.78 -11.61
C VAL A 72 5.58 -3.82 -11.91
N GLY A 73 6.65 -3.98 -11.13
CA GLY A 73 8.00 -3.50 -11.35
C GLY A 73 8.91 -4.69 -11.68
N ILE A 74 8.40 -5.63 -12.47
CA ILE A 74 9.21 -6.46 -13.35
C ILE A 74 9.47 -5.58 -14.58
N TYR A 75 10.63 -4.93 -14.66
CA TYR A 75 11.54 -5.05 -15.80
C TYR A 75 12.89 -4.39 -15.44
N GLU A 76 13.96 -5.10 -15.77
CA GLU A 76 15.38 -4.66 -15.80
C GLU A 76 16.07 -4.44 -14.43
N SER A 77 16.45 -5.50 -13.72
CA SER A 77 17.83 -6.01 -13.84
C SER A 77 17.96 -7.41 -13.25
N LYS A 78 17.47 -8.42 -13.98
CA LYS A 78 18.18 -9.70 -13.99
C LYS A 78 19.33 -9.54 -14.98
N HIS A 79 20.49 -9.09 -14.52
CA HIS A 79 21.75 -9.39 -15.22
C HIS A 79 22.44 -10.53 -14.50
N ASP A 80 22.46 -11.63 -15.22
CA ASP A 80 23.16 -12.90 -15.05
C ASP A 80 23.83 -13.23 -13.71
N THR A 81 23.31 -14.32 -13.16
CA THR A 81 24.06 -15.34 -12.45
C THR A 81 25.47 -15.57 -13.03
N GLY A 82 26.50 -15.43 -12.19
CA GLY A 82 27.76 -16.17 -12.36
C GLY A 82 28.96 -15.36 -12.86
N SER A 83 29.50 -14.46 -12.04
CA SER A 83 30.87 -13.98 -12.25
C SER A 83 31.85 -15.08 -11.78
N MET A 84 32.23 -15.98 -12.70
CA MET A 84 33.40 -16.84 -12.52
C MET A 84 34.67 -15.95 -12.46
N PRO A 85 35.66 -16.26 -11.61
CA PRO A 85 36.92 -15.53 -11.60
C PRO A 85 37.71 -15.86 -12.88
N GLY A 86 38.06 -14.82 -13.65
CA GLY A 86 38.87 -14.95 -14.87
C GLY A 86 40.28 -15.50 -14.59
N PRO A 87 40.94 -16.10 -15.60
CA PRO A 87 42.23 -16.78 -15.42
C PRO A 87 43.34 -15.80 -15.02
N LYS A 88 44.22 -16.26 -14.12
CA LYS A 88 45.39 -15.53 -13.64
C LYS A 88 46.31 -15.16 -14.81
N GLY A 89 46.45 -13.86 -15.08
CA GLY A 89 47.47 -13.35 -15.99
C GLY A 89 48.86 -13.74 -15.49
N GLN A 90 49.65 -14.37 -16.36
CA GLN A 90 51.09 -14.51 -16.15
C GLN A 90 51.79 -13.19 -16.52
N PRO A 91 52.88 -12.83 -15.83
CA PRO A 91 53.58 -11.58 -16.07
C PRO A 91 54.61 -11.68 -17.22
N LEU A 92 54.58 -10.62 -18.04
CA LEU A 92 55.60 -10.01 -18.92
C LEU A 92 56.37 -10.92 -19.90
#